data_AF-A0A919SFG2-F1
#
_entry.id   AF-A0A919SFG2-F1
#
_cell.length_a   1.000
_cell.length_b   1.000
_cell.length_c   1.000
_cell.angle_alpha   90.00
_cell.angle_beta   90.00
_cell.angle_gamma   90.00
#
_symmetry.space_group_name_H-M   'P 1'
#
loop_
_entity.id
_entity.type
_entity.pdbx_description
1 polymer ?
#
loop_
_entity_poly.entity_id
_entity_poly.type
_entity_poly.pdbx_seq_one_letter_code
_entity_poly.pdbx_strand_id
1 'polypeptide(L)'
;MQQNLRGLFESALDDEPLPPPGDPVEEAMTRGRRIRRRRGLLIGGTATAVITATTVALNLALAPAAPPPQVSMAAMLMPPASATCTWPVQDNASKVAVFLTDTITVGEINTLGEALWRDPAVRDVQFESRYEAYEKFKKLWADSPDFVASVTVDNLPQSYRVELAQPSGYRDFAARVRSRPGVQDLVGESCPGPSK
;
A
#
# COMPACT_ATOMS: atom_id res chain seq x y z
N MET A 1 -8.08 -34.91 10.06
CA MET A 1 -8.68 -34.33 8.85
C MET A 1 -7.62 -33.66 7.94
N GLN A 2 -6.47 -34.31 7.69
CA GLN A 2 -5.34 -33.73 6.91
C GLN A 2 -4.97 -34.50 5.64
N GLN A 3 -5.66 -35.60 5.32
CA GLN A 3 -5.24 -36.48 4.22
C GLN A 3 -5.68 -36.02 2.82
N ASN A 4 -6.39 -34.91 2.69
CA ASN A 4 -7.00 -34.48 1.42
C ASN A 4 -6.36 -33.24 0.78
N LEU A 5 -5.32 -32.66 1.39
CA LEU A 5 -4.69 -31.45 0.84
C LEU A 5 -3.70 -31.74 -0.30
N ARG A 6 -3.00 -32.89 -0.25
CA ARG A 6 -2.10 -33.29 -1.35
C ARG A 6 -2.86 -33.56 -2.65
N GLY A 7 -4.01 -34.22 -2.58
CA GLY A 7 -4.81 -34.53 -3.77
C GLY A 7 -5.39 -33.29 -4.45
N LEU A 8 -5.79 -32.28 -3.67
CA LEU A 8 -6.26 -31.00 -4.20
C LEU A 8 -5.13 -30.19 -4.85
N PHE A 9 -3.90 -30.34 -4.36
CA PHE A 9 -2.73 -29.66 -4.94
C PHE A 9 -2.30 -30.30 -6.25
N GLU A 10 -2.27 -31.64 -6.34
CA GLU A 10 -1.95 -32.33 -7.60
C GLU A 10 -3.00 -32.02 -8.68
N SER A 11 -4.29 -32.05 -8.33
CA SER A 11 -5.37 -31.69 -9.27
C SER A 11 -5.32 -30.24 -9.77
N ALA A 12 -4.67 -29.32 -9.03
CA ALA A 12 -4.51 -27.92 -9.45
C ALA A 12 -3.28 -27.71 -10.33
N LEU A 13 -2.27 -28.59 -10.24
CA LEU A 13 -1.08 -28.54 -11.09
C LEU A 13 -1.30 -29.21 -12.44
N ASP A 14 -2.22 -30.19 -12.53
CA ASP A 14 -2.54 -30.88 -13.78
C ASP A 14 -3.24 -29.99 -14.82
N ASP A 15 -3.80 -28.83 -14.42
CA ASP A 15 -4.47 -27.86 -15.29
C ASP A 15 -3.52 -26.72 -15.75
N GLU A 16 -2.21 -26.80 -15.44
CA GLU A 16 -1.25 -25.85 -15.99
C GLU A 16 -1.03 -26.12 -17.50
N PRO A 17 -1.28 -25.14 -18.36
CA PRO A 17 -1.01 -25.28 -19.78
C PRO A 17 0.48 -25.50 -19.97
N LEU A 18 0.84 -26.60 -20.64
CA LEU A 18 2.24 -26.93 -20.94
C LEU A 18 2.93 -25.72 -21.57
N PRO A 19 4.12 -25.33 -21.09
CA PRO A 19 4.87 -24.24 -21.69
C PRO A 19 5.07 -24.55 -23.17
N PRO A 20 4.93 -23.54 -24.05
CA PRO A 20 5.07 -23.74 -25.49
C PRO A 20 6.46 -24.35 -25.77
N PRO A 21 6.57 -25.34 -26.69
CA PRO A 21 7.84 -25.98 -26.97
C PRO A 21 8.82 -24.96 -27.57
N GLY A 22 9.93 -24.70 -26.88
CA GLY A 22 10.98 -23.78 -27.31
C GLY A 22 11.62 -23.03 -26.14
N ASP A 23 12.67 -22.26 -26.41
CA ASP A 23 13.22 -21.31 -25.43
C ASP A 23 12.45 -19.97 -25.53
N PRO A 24 11.59 -19.64 -24.54
CA PRO A 24 10.81 -18.40 -24.59
C PRO A 24 11.69 -17.15 -24.58
N VAL A 25 12.93 -17.24 -24.11
CA VAL A 25 13.91 -16.14 -24.14
C VAL A 25 14.36 -15.89 -25.58
N GLU A 26 14.60 -16.95 -26.36
CA GLU A 26 15.02 -16.85 -27.76
C GLU A 26 13.91 -16.26 -28.66
N GLU A 27 12.65 -16.64 -28.41
CA GLU A 27 11.51 -16.11 -29.15
C GLU A 27 11.25 -14.62 -28.84
N ALA A 28 11.40 -14.21 -27.57
CA ALA A 28 11.33 -12.80 -27.19
C ALA A 28 12.46 -11.97 -27.84
N MET A 29 13.67 -12.52 -27.92
CA MET A 29 14.84 -11.84 -28.51
C MET A 29 14.72 -11.67 -30.03
N THR A 30 14.19 -12.67 -30.74
CA THR A 30 13.99 -12.61 -32.19
C THR A 30 12.88 -11.63 -32.58
N ARG A 31 11.81 -11.53 -31.78
CA ARG A 31 10.73 -10.54 -31.98
C ARG A 31 11.21 -9.10 -31.78
N GLY A 32 12.11 -8.85 -30.81
CA GLY A 32 12.67 -7.53 -30.53
C GLY A 32 13.57 -6.94 -31.64
N ARG A 33 14.26 -7.79 -32.42
CA ARG A 33 15.20 -7.32 -33.47
C ARG A 33 14.53 -6.75 -34.73
N ARG A 34 13.27 -7.05 -35.02
CA ARG A 34 12.58 -6.56 -36.24
C ARG A 34 12.15 -5.09 -36.17
N ILE A 35 12.03 -4.50 -34.97
CA ILE A 35 11.48 -3.14 -34.81
C ILE A 35 12.51 -2.06 -35.17
N ARG A 36 13.82 -2.34 -35.06
CA ARG A 36 14.86 -1.31 -35.21
C ARG A 36 15.27 -1.00 -36.67
N ARG A 37 14.85 -1.81 -37.67
CA ARG A 37 15.41 -1.71 -39.04
C ARG A 37 14.73 -0.72 -40.00
N ARG A 38 13.68 0.02 -39.59
CA ARG A 38 12.94 0.93 -40.48
C ARG A 38 13.27 2.43 -40.35
N ARG A 39 14.30 2.83 -39.59
CA ARG A 39 14.71 4.25 -39.44
C ARG A 39 16.08 4.56 -40.03
N GLY A 40 16.28 4.22 -41.30
CA GLY A 40 17.48 4.66 -42.02
C GLY A 40 17.30 4.52 -43.51
N LEU A 41 16.84 5.60 -44.16
CA LEU A 41 17.17 6.03 -45.54
C LEU A 41 16.14 7.06 -46.00
N LEU A 42 16.61 8.28 -46.32
CA LEU A 42 16.34 9.04 -47.56
C LEU A 42 16.51 10.56 -47.29
N ILE A 43 17.74 11.03 -47.56
CA ILE A 43 18.00 12.42 -47.95
C ILE A 43 17.89 12.43 -49.48
N GLY A 44 17.01 13.28 -50.03
CA GLY A 44 17.03 13.66 -51.45
C GLY A 44 15.66 13.91 -52.07
N GLY A 45 15.44 15.14 -52.55
CA GLY A 45 14.55 15.41 -53.70
C GLY A 45 13.20 16.07 -53.38
N THR A 46 12.96 17.18 -54.07
CA THR A 46 11.84 18.15 -54.01
C THR A 46 10.49 17.66 -54.56
N ALA A 47 9.37 18.16 -54.01
CA ALA A 47 8.31 18.95 -54.71
C ALA A 47 6.90 18.82 -54.08
N THR A 48 6.26 19.99 -53.91
CA THR A 48 4.82 20.31 -53.93
C THR A 48 3.82 19.66 -52.94
N ALA A 49 3.39 20.53 -52.00
CA ALA A 49 2.02 20.78 -51.53
C ALA A 49 1.05 19.61 -51.30
N VAL A 50 0.80 19.28 -50.02
CA VAL A 50 -0.44 18.63 -49.58
C VAL A 50 -0.88 19.24 -48.24
N ILE A 51 -2.14 19.64 -48.18
CA ILE A 51 -2.89 20.15 -47.03
C ILE A 51 -2.75 19.16 -45.86
N THR A 52 -2.15 19.58 -44.75
CA THR A 52 -2.18 18.80 -43.51
C THR A 52 -3.09 19.49 -42.50
N ALA A 53 -4.26 18.87 -42.30
CA ALA A 53 -5.11 19.13 -41.15
C ALA A 53 -4.27 19.03 -39.88
N THR A 54 -4.20 20.09 -39.09
CA THR A 54 -3.60 20.06 -37.76
C THR A 54 -4.49 19.24 -36.85
N THR A 55 -4.29 17.92 -36.84
CA THR A 55 -4.81 17.08 -35.78
C THR A 55 -4.03 17.42 -34.52
N VAL A 56 -4.66 18.22 -33.65
CA VAL A 56 -4.23 18.39 -32.27
C VAL A 56 -4.36 17.02 -31.62
N ALA A 57 -3.26 16.27 -31.57
CA ALA A 57 -3.18 15.05 -30.79
C ALA A 57 -3.19 15.45 -29.31
N LEU A 58 -4.37 15.45 -28.69
CA LEU A 58 -4.49 15.43 -27.24
C LEU A 58 -3.81 14.14 -26.75
N ASN A 59 -2.54 14.25 -26.34
CA ASN A 59 -1.86 13.22 -25.56
C ASN A 59 -2.45 13.21 -24.15
N LEU A 60 -3.68 12.69 -24.04
CA LEU A 60 -4.20 12.17 -22.78
C LEU A 60 -3.47 10.86 -22.50
N ALA A 61 -2.26 10.97 -21.95
CA ALA A 61 -1.61 9.84 -21.31
C ALA A 61 -2.49 9.44 -20.11
N LEU A 62 -3.35 8.43 -20.30
CA LEU A 62 -3.90 7.71 -19.16
C LEU A 62 -2.71 7.15 -18.40
N ALA A 63 -2.42 7.74 -17.23
CA ALA A 63 -1.49 7.17 -16.30
C ALA A 63 -1.92 5.72 -16.02
N PRO A 64 -1.02 4.72 -16.07
CA PRO A 64 -1.36 3.37 -15.68
C PRO A 64 -1.85 3.42 -14.23
N ALA A 65 -3.01 2.82 -13.98
CA ALA A 65 -3.54 2.68 -12.63
C ALA A 65 -2.44 2.10 -11.74
N ALA A 66 -2.07 2.82 -10.69
CA ALA A 66 -1.11 2.33 -9.71
C ALA A 66 -1.60 0.96 -9.21
N PRO A 67 -0.73 -0.05 -9.11
CA PRO A 67 -1.11 -1.33 -8.52
C PRO A 67 -1.65 -1.06 -7.11
N PRO A 68 -2.72 -1.76 -6.68
CA PRO A 68 -3.26 -1.59 -5.34
C PRO A 68 -2.12 -1.79 -4.32
N PRO A 69 -2.09 -1.01 -3.22
CA PRO A 69 -1.07 -1.16 -2.21
C PRO A 69 -1.07 -2.61 -1.74
N GLN A 70 0.04 -3.31 -1.99
CA GLN A 70 0.26 -4.65 -1.48
C GLN A 70 0.40 -4.58 0.03
N VAL A 71 -0.72 -4.80 0.70
CA VAL A 71 -0.80 -4.93 2.15
C VAL A 71 0.08 -6.12 2.53
N SER A 72 1.17 -5.86 3.26
CA SER A 72 2.10 -6.92 3.68
C SER A 72 1.36 -7.94 4.54
N MET A 73 1.76 -9.21 4.50
CA MET A 73 1.13 -10.26 5.32
C MET A 73 1.16 -9.95 6.83
N ALA A 74 2.15 -9.17 7.28
CA ALA A 74 2.21 -8.66 8.65
C ALA A 74 1.02 -7.75 9.02
N ALA A 75 0.48 -6.99 8.06
CA ALA A 75 -0.70 -6.14 8.27
C ALA A 75 -2.02 -6.92 8.22
N MET A 76 -2.02 -8.20 7.82
CA MET A 76 -3.23 -9.05 7.91
C MET A 76 -3.35 -9.76 9.28
N LEU A 77 -2.29 -9.69 10.09
CA LEU A 77 -2.16 -10.40 11.36
C LEU A 77 -2.32 -9.50 12.59
N MET A 78 -2.76 -8.25 12.45
CA MET A 78 -3.10 -7.43 13.64
C MET A 78 -4.58 -7.64 14.01
N PRO A 79 -4.91 -7.82 15.30
CA PRO A 79 -6.29 -7.94 15.75
C PRO A 79 -6.97 -6.57 15.74
N PRO A 80 -8.29 -6.50 15.46
CA PRO A 80 -9.00 -5.22 15.42
C PRO A 80 -8.95 -4.56 16.80
N ALA A 81 -8.69 -3.25 16.82
CA ALA A 81 -8.74 -2.47 18.05
C ALA A 81 -10.22 -2.21 18.37
N SER A 82 -10.86 -3.19 19.03
CA SER A 82 -12.28 -3.32 19.39
C SER A 82 -13.16 -4.08 18.38
N ALA A 83 -14.03 -4.95 18.91
CA ALA A 83 -14.83 -5.95 18.18
C ALA A 83 -15.84 -5.38 17.14
N THR A 84 -15.91 -4.06 16.99
CA THR A 84 -16.79 -3.40 16.04
C THR A 84 -16.04 -2.68 14.92
N CYS A 85 -14.72 -2.50 15.03
CA CYS A 85 -13.99 -1.76 14.01
C CYS A 85 -13.56 -2.66 12.84
N THR A 86 -13.77 -2.19 11.62
CA THR A 86 -13.28 -2.81 10.40
C THR A 86 -11.91 -2.23 10.05
N TRP A 87 -10.95 -3.12 9.79
CA TRP A 87 -9.57 -2.75 9.49
C TRP A 87 -8.92 -3.82 8.59
N PRO A 88 -8.08 -3.45 7.59
CA PRO A 88 -7.78 -2.09 7.14
C PRO A 88 -8.87 -1.51 6.23
N VAL A 89 -9.11 -0.20 6.29
CA VAL A 89 -9.97 0.52 5.33
C VAL A 89 -9.19 1.53 4.49
N GLN A 90 -9.56 1.66 3.21
CA GLN A 90 -8.89 2.54 2.25
C GLN A 90 -9.58 3.91 2.12
N ASP A 91 -10.83 4.00 2.56
CA ASP A 91 -11.67 5.19 2.58
C ASP A 91 -12.48 5.24 3.87
N ASN A 92 -13.00 6.42 4.21
CA ASN A 92 -13.93 6.60 5.33
C ASN A 92 -13.43 6.06 6.69
N ALA A 93 -12.12 6.16 6.98
CA ALA A 93 -11.57 5.78 8.28
C ALA A 93 -11.94 6.83 9.34
N SER A 94 -12.46 6.39 10.49
CA SER A 94 -12.71 7.28 11.64
C SER A 94 -11.50 7.37 12.56
N LYS A 95 -10.64 6.34 12.57
CA LYS A 95 -9.36 6.32 13.28
C LYS A 95 -8.23 5.98 12.32
N VAL A 96 -7.03 6.46 12.60
CA VAL A 96 -5.84 6.23 11.78
C VAL A 96 -4.64 5.95 12.67
N ALA A 97 -3.92 4.88 12.38
CA ALA A 97 -2.59 4.64 12.92
C ALA A 97 -1.55 5.18 11.94
N VAL A 98 -0.78 6.18 12.36
CA VAL A 98 0.36 6.71 11.60
C VAL A 98 1.63 6.08 12.17
N PHE A 99 2.16 5.08 11.49
CA PHE A 99 3.35 4.35 11.90
C PHE A 99 4.61 5.12 11.54
N LEU A 100 5.57 5.14 12.45
CA LEU A 100 6.81 5.89 12.32
C LEU A 100 7.96 4.99 11.91
N THR A 101 8.94 5.56 11.20
CA THR A 101 10.20 4.87 10.89
C THR A 101 10.98 4.58 12.16
N ASP A 102 11.78 3.52 12.14
CA ASP A 102 12.62 3.13 13.27
C ASP A 102 13.74 4.13 13.59
N THR A 103 14.20 4.90 12.60
CA THR A 103 15.23 5.94 12.72
C THR A 103 14.68 7.33 13.05
N ILE A 104 13.37 7.48 13.32
CA ILE A 104 12.79 8.81 13.56
C ILE A 104 13.41 9.45 14.81
N THR A 105 13.79 10.72 14.71
CA THR A 105 14.37 11.46 15.83
C THR A 105 13.30 12.04 16.75
N VAL A 106 13.65 12.34 18.00
CA VAL A 106 12.74 13.00 18.96
C VAL A 106 12.22 14.35 18.43
N GLY A 107 13.06 15.09 17.70
CA GLY A 107 12.65 16.35 17.07
C GLY A 107 11.60 16.14 15.98
N GLU A 108 11.75 15.11 15.15
CA GLU A 108 10.78 14.76 14.11
C GLU A 108 9.47 14.23 14.69
N ILE A 109 9.54 13.41 15.74
CA ILE A 109 8.36 12.97 16.50
C ILE A 109 7.56 14.21 16.95
N ASN A 110 8.19 15.11 17.70
CA ASN A 110 7.51 16.31 18.21
C ASN A 110 6.94 17.18 17.08
N THR A 111 7.72 17.40 16.02
CA THR A 111 7.29 18.19 14.85
C THR A 111 6.08 17.56 14.15
N LEU A 112 6.09 16.24 13.98
CA LEU A 112 4.97 15.51 13.38
C LEU A 112 3.73 15.55 14.27
N GLY A 113 3.89 15.28 15.58
CA GLY A 113 2.81 15.33 16.56
C GLY A 113 2.12 16.69 16.61
N GLU A 114 2.89 17.77 16.68
CA GLU A 114 2.35 19.14 16.62
C GLU A 114 1.57 19.41 15.34
N ALA A 115 2.08 18.91 14.21
CA ALA A 115 1.45 19.16 12.93
C ALA A 115 0.19 18.32 12.71
N LEU A 116 0.12 17.11 13.29
CA LEU A 116 -1.11 16.31 13.36
C LEU A 116 -2.14 16.98 14.26
N TRP A 117 -1.72 17.49 15.42
CA TRP A 117 -2.59 18.20 16.36
C TRP A 117 -3.21 19.48 15.77
N ARG A 118 -2.46 20.20 14.92
CA ARG A 118 -2.93 21.42 14.24
C ARG A 118 -3.74 21.13 12.96
N ASP A 119 -3.81 19.89 12.48
CA ASP A 119 -4.55 19.57 11.25
C ASP A 119 -6.08 19.67 11.53
N PRO A 120 -6.84 20.50 10.79
CA PRO A 120 -8.26 20.70 11.04
C PRO A 120 -9.12 19.44 10.82
N ALA A 121 -8.61 18.42 10.13
CA ALA A 121 -9.30 17.14 9.96
C ALA A 121 -9.18 16.24 11.20
N VAL A 122 -8.31 16.60 12.16
CA VAL A 122 -7.98 15.79 13.33
C VAL A 122 -8.78 16.26 14.54
N ARG A 123 -9.38 15.29 15.24
CA ARG A 123 -10.12 15.51 16.49
C ARG A 123 -9.24 15.23 17.71
N ASP A 124 -8.46 14.16 17.67
CA ASP A 124 -7.57 13.77 18.76
C ASP A 124 -6.29 13.11 18.20
N VAL A 125 -5.19 13.25 18.93
CA VAL A 125 -3.89 12.64 18.62
C VAL A 125 -3.26 12.12 19.90
N GLN A 126 -2.89 10.85 19.88
CA GLN A 126 -2.14 10.24 20.96
C GLN A 126 -0.88 9.59 20.41
N PHE A 127 0.26 9.89 21.03
CA PHE A 127 1.48 9.17 20.75
C PHE A 127 1.44 7.82 21.44
N GLU A 128 1.86 6.77 20.73
CA GLU A 128 2.03 5.43 21.26
C GLU A 128 3.48 5.00 21.06
N SER A 129 4.18 4.85 22.17
CA SER A 129 5.54 4.33 22.20
C SER A 129 5.59 2.84 21.85
N ARG A 130 6.78 2.32 21.49
CA ARG A 130 6.97 0.87 21.26
C ARG A 130 6.56 0.04 22.47
N TYR A 131 6.86 0.54 23.67
CA TYR A 131 6.52 -0.13 24.92
C TYR A 131 5.00 -0.20 25.14
N GLU A 132 4.28 0.90 24.93
CA GLU A 132 2.81 0.91 25.02
C GLU A 132 2.16 0.02 23.95
N ALA A 133 2.70 0.05 22.72
CA ALA A 133 2.27 -0.84 21.65
C ALA A 133 2.46 -2.32 22.04
N TYR A 134 3.59 -2.66 22.66
CA TYR A 134 3.88 -4.01 23.15
C TYR A 134 2.95 -4.46 24.26
N GLU A 135 2.66 -3.58 25.23
CA GLU A 135 1.73 -3.89 26.31
C GLU A 135 0.29 -4.08 25.80
N LYS A 136 -0.13 -3.30 24.78
CA LYS A 136 -1.42 -3.53 24.10
C LYS A 136 -1.42 -4.84 23.31
N PHE A 137 -0.33 -5.12 22.58
CA PHE A 137 -0.16 -6.35 21.82
C PHE A 137 -0.29 -7.60 22.71
N LYS A 138 0.38 -7.61 23.87
CA LYS A 138 0.28 -8.70 24.87
C LYS A 138 -1.14 -8.92 25.35
N LYS A 139 -1.91 -7.86 25.57
CA LYS A 139 -3.31 -7.95 25.99
C LYS A 139 -4.20 -8.50 24.88
N LEU A 140 -3.99 -8.04 23.64
CA LEU A 140 -4.77 -8.47 22.48
C LEU A 140 -4.53 -9.95 22.12
N TRP A 141 -3.30 -10.43 22.30
CA TRP A 141 -2.90 -11.81 22.01
C TRP A 141 -2.70 -12.65 23.28
N ALA A 142 -3.39 -12.31 24.37
CA ALA A 142 -3.27 -13.02 25.63
C ALA A 142 -3.60 -14.52 25.50
N ASP A 143 -4.49 -14.88 24.56
CA ASP A 143 -4.89 -16.26 24.27
C ASP A 143 -3.86 -17.01 23.39
N SER A 144 -2.77 -16.37 22.98
CA SER A 144 -1.72 -16.94 22.11
C SER A 144 -0.32 -16.65 22.68
N PRO A 145 0.04 -17.24 23.83
CA PRO A 145 1.28 -16.93 24.53
C PRO A 145 2.55 -17.24 23.73
N ASP A 146 2.55 -18.31 22.92
CA ASP A 146 3.69 -18.65 22.06
C ASP A 146 3.94 -17.57 21.00
N PHE A 147 2.87 -16.97 20.45
CA PHE A 147 2.99 -15.85 19.53
C PHE A 147 3.50 -14.60 20.23
N VAL A 148 2.98 -14.30 21.42
CA VAL A 148 3.47 -13.18 22.24
C VAL A 148 4.97 -13.32 22.55
N ALA A 149 5.44 -14.53 22.85
CA ALA A 149 6.85 -14.80 23.14
C ALA A 149 7.78 -14.60 21.92
N SER A 150 7.24 -14.69 20.70
CA SER A 150 7.99 -14.48 19.45
C SER A 150 8.18 -13.01 19.05
N VAL A 151 7.47 -12.08 19.69
CA VAL A 151 7.49 -10.66 19.36
C VAL A 151 8.20 -9.90 20.47
N THR A 152 9.19 -9.09 20.10
CA THR A 152 9.89 -8.18 21.01
C THR A 152 9.37 -6.75 20.85
N VAL A 153 9.68 -5.89 21.82
CA VAL A 153 9.31 -4.46 21.78
C VAL A 153 9.84 -3.78 20.51
N ASP A 154 11.04 -4.14 20.05
CA ASP A 154 11.66 -3.54 18.86
C ASP A 154 11.01 -3.98 17.54
N ASN A 155 10.24 -5.07 17.55
CA ASN A 155 9.45 -5.47 16.38
C ASN A 155 8.21 -4.59 16.19
N LEU A 156 7.82 -3.79 17.18
CA LEU A 156 6.63 -2.95 17.13
C LEU A 156 7.01 -1.48 16.86
N PRO A 157 6.51 -0.88 15.78
CA PRO A 157 6.78 0.52 15.47
C PRO A 157 6.09 1.45 16.47
N GLN A 158 6.69 2.62 16.66
CA GLN A 158 6.00 3.74 17.31
C GLN A 158 4.91 4.25 16.37
N SER A 159 3.84 4.81 16.93
CA SER A 159 2.77 5.37 16.11
C SER A 159 2.09 6.57 16.74
N TYR A 160 1.49 7.41 15.90
CA TYR A 160 0.43 8.31 16.34
C TYR A 160 -0.92 7.66 16.08
N ARG A 161 -1.73 7.55 17.13
CA ARG A 161 -3.14 7.17 17.06
C ARG A 161 -3.96 8.45 16.87
N VAL A 162 -4.53 8.59 15.69
CA VAL A 162 -5.26 9.79 15.27
C VAL A 162 -6.73 9.47 15.15
N GLU A 163 -7.58 10.30 15.75
CA GLU A 163 -9.01 10.29 15.49
C GLU A 163 -9.37 11.42 14.54
N LEU A 164 -10.06 11.09 13.44
CA LEU A 164 -10.51 12.10 12.48
C LEU A 164 -11.84 12.69 12.91
N ALA A 165 -12.01 13.99 12.66
CA ALA A 165 -13.27 14.69 12.92
C ALA A 165 -14.40 14.13 12.04
N GLN A 166 -14.09 13.78 10.79
CA GLN A 166 -15.03 13.26 9.80
C GLN A 166 -14.36 12.12 9.00
N PRO A 167 -15.00 10.94 8.88
CA PRO A 167 -14.40 9.81 8.18
C PRO A 167 -14.12 10.08 6.69
N SER A 168 -14.99 10.86 6.03
CA SER A 168 -14.83 11.25 4.62
C SER A 168 -13.53 12.02 4.35
N GLY A 169 -12.95 12.66 5.36
CA GLY A 169 -11.68 13.38 5.26
C GLY A 169 -10.43 12.50 5.24
N TYR A 170 -10.57 11.18 5.46
CA TYR A 170 -9.43 10.26 5.58
C TYR A 170 -8.51 10.29 4.36
N ARG A 171 -9.05 10.29 3.13
CA ARG A 171 -8.23 10.23 1.92
C ARG A 171 -7.29 11.42 1.79
N ASP A 172 -7.81 12.62 2.00
CA ASP A 172 -7.04 13.85 1.90
C ASP A 172 -6.04 13.97 3.06
N PHE A 173 -6.46 13.61 4.27
CA PHE A 173 -5.57 13.51 5.42
C PHE A 173 -4.40 12.55 5.15
N ALA A 174 -4.70 11.33 4.72
CA ALA A 174 -3.70 10.30 4.45
C ALA A 174 -2.72 10.72 3.35
N ALA A 175 -3.21 11.38 2.28
CA ALA A 175 -2.37 11.90 1.22
C ALA A 175 -1.38 12.98 1.72
N ARG A 176 -1.82 13.87 2.63
CA ARG A 176 -0.95 14.89 3.23
C ARG A 176 0.06 14.33 4.22
N VAL A 177 -0.32 13.32 4.99
CA VAL A 177 0.53 12.79 6.07
C VAL A 177 1.55 11.77 5.55
N ARG A 178 1.20 10.97 4.53
CA ARG A 178 2.12 9.99 3.92
C ARG A 178 3.43 10.57 3.41
N SER A 179 3.45 11.84 3.00
CA SER A 179 4.65 12.50 2.47
C SER A 179 5.52 13.16 3.54
N ARG A 180 5.11 13.10 4.83
CA ARG A 180 5.87 13.73 5.91
C ARG A 180 7.10 12.91 6.30
N PRO A 181 8.23 13.56 6.65
CA PRO A 181 9.40 12.88 7.18
C PRO A 181 9.08 12.04 8.41
N GLY A 182 9.70 10.86 8.52
CA GLY A 182 9.52 9.95 9.65
C GLY A 182 8.25 9.11 9.61
N VAL A 183 7.36 9.32 8.64
CA VAL A 183 6.16 8.49 8.44
C VAL A 183 6.51 7.28 7.59
N GLN A 184 6.25 6.08 8.12
CA GLN A 184 6.47 4.81 7.43
C GLN A 184 5.20 4.32 6.73
N ASP A 185 4.08 4.28 7.45
CA ASP A 185 2.81 3.79 6.92
C ASP A 185 1.61 4.42 7.61
N LEU A 186 0.45 4.39 6.97
CA LEU A 186 -0.82 4.80 7.53
C LEU A 186 -1.85 3.71 7.33
N VAL A 187 -2.48 3.31 8.43
CA VAL A 187 -3.57 2.36 8.36
C VAL A 187 -4.82 2.94 9.00
N GLY A 188 -5.87 3.03 8.18
CA GLY A 188 -7.18 3.51 8.58
C GLY A 188 -8.03 2.39 9.17
N GLU A 189 -8.83 2.75 10.15
CA GLU A 189 -9.80 1.91 10.85
C GLU A 189 -11.18 2.57 10.81
N SER A 190 -12.20 1.81 10.43
CA SER A 190 -13.59 2.26 10.47
C SER A 190 -14.26 1.66 11.69
N CYS A 191 -14.40 2.48 12.73
CA CYS A 191 -15.15 2.13 13.93
C CYS A 191 -16.58 2.68 13.82
N PRO A 192 -17.62 1.83 13.94
CA PRO A 192 -19.00 2.27 14.16
C PRO A 192 -19.02 3.21 15.37
N GLY A 193 -19.58 4.40 15.18
CA GLY A 193 -19.78 5.33 16.29
C GLY A 193 -20.69 4.73 17.36
N PRO A 194 -20.69 5.27 18.60
CA PRO A 194 -21.70 4.90 19.57
C PRO A 194 -23.07 5.14 18.95
N SER A 195 -23.91 4.10 18.92
CA SER A 195 -25.32 4.23 18.53
C SER A 195 -25.94 5.30 19.43
N LYS A 196 -26.35 6.41 18.82
CA LYS A 196 -27.10 7.46 19.51
C LYS A 196 -28.40 6.93 20.07
#